data_AF-A0AAD5SX08-F1
#
_entry.id   AF-A0AAD5SX08-F1
#
_cell.length_a   1.000
_cell.length_b   1.000
_cell.length_c   1.000
_cell.angle_alpha   90.00
_cell.angle_beta   90.00
_cell.angle_gamma   90.00
#
_symmetry.space_group_name_H-M   'P 1'
#
loop_
_entity.id
_entity.type
_entity.pdbx_description
1 polymer ?
#
loop_
_entity_poly.entity_id
_entity_poly.type
_entity_poly.pdbx_seq_one_letter_code
_entity_poly.pdbx_strand_id
1 'polypeptide(L)'
;MTDQVAKNTKDSTKTQRSGWERLGYRIVYLTVALFGAYYAYVGLGTVGRLLFPAHTTKTCVHVEGFGGCPYFQRSVQLAARLHADDPAAFGPPTVRERTRSEWGERLAAVHAAFPAAAAAKHRTSPAVWLSRCRADPPVSANLFPPYADHDAFKHSLFVGGNDAFQEWAKKRESAEKGLNI
;
A
#
# COMPACT_ATOMS: atom_id res chain seq x y z
N MET A 1 -41.13 -40.36 60.01
CA MET A 1 -40.56 -40.49 58.65
C MET A 1 -40.51 -39.17 57.86
N THR A 2 -40.97 -38.05 58.41
CA THR A 2 -41.03 -36.73 57.74
C THR A 2 -39.74 -35.89 57.88
N ASP A 3 -38.91 -36.14 58.90
CA ASP A 3 -37.72 -35.31 59.18
C ASP A 3 -36.53 -35.55 58.24
N GLN A 4 -36.42 -36.72 57.60
CA GLN A 4 -35.34 -36.97 56.63
C GLN A 4 -35.55 -36.26 55.29
N VAL A 5 -36.80 -36.03 54.89
CA VAL A 5 -37.14 -35.40 53.60
C VAL A 5 -36.79 -33.91 53.60
N ALA A 6 -36.99 -33.23 54.74
CA ALA A 6 -36.69 -31.79 54.90
C ALA A 6 -35.18 -31.48 54.93
N LYS A 7 -34.35 -32.43 55.37
CA LYS A 7 -32.88 -32.27 55.41
C LYS A 7 -32.27 -32.35 54.00
N ASN A 8 -32.71 -33.32 53.19
CA ASN A 8 -32.21 -33.51 51.83
C ASN A 8 -32.55 -32.34 50.88
N THR A 9 -33.64 -31.61 51.10
CA THR A 9 -34.02 -30.44 50.29
C THR A 9 -33.18 -29.19 50.61
N LYS A 10 -32.75 -29.02 51.87
CA LYS A 10 -31.88 -27.90 52.28
C LYS A 10 -30.44 -28.05 51.77
N ASP A 11 -29.91 -29.26 51.70
CA ASP A 11 -28.54 -29.48 51.22
C ASP A 11 -28.43 -29.37 49.69
N SER A 12 -29.47 -29.76 48.95
CA SER A 12 -29.52 -29.60 47.49
C SER A 12 -29.50 -28.13 47.06
N THR A 13 -30.30 -27.28 47.74
CA THR A 13 -30.40 -25.84 47.43
C THR A 13 -29.12 -25.05 47.78
N LYS A 14 -28.40 -25.45 48.84
CA LYS A 14 -27.14 -24.80 49.24
C LYS A 14 -26.00 -25.11 48.27
N THR A 15 -25.95 -26.33 47.75
CA THR A 15 -24.94 -26.78 46.79
C THR A 15 -25.13 -26.11 45.43
N GLN A 16 -26.39 -25.99 44.97
CA GLN A 16 -26.71 -25.33 43.70
C GLN A 16 -26.32 -23.84 43.71
N ARG A 17 -26.58 -23.11 44.80
CA ARG A 17 -26.25 -21.67 44.94
C ARG A 17 -24.75 -21.39 44.83
N SER A 18 -23.91 -22.28 45.37
CA SER A 18 -22.44 -22.15 45.31
C SER A 18 -21.84 -22.37 43.91
N GLY A 19 -22.53 -23.11 43.04
CA GLY A 19 -22.11 -23.37 41.67
C GLY A 19 -22.30 -22.16 40.75
N TRP A 20 -23.42 -21.44 40.93
CA TRP A 20 -23.75 -20.24 40.16
C TRP A 20 -22.82 -19.06 40.47
N GLU A 21 -22.43 -18.90 41.74
CA GLU A 21 -21.46 -17.87 42.14
C GLU A 21 -20.09 -18.11 41.48
N ARG A 22 -19.59 -19.36 41.51
CA ARG A 22 -18.32 -19.71 40.84
C ARG A 22 -18.37 -19.55 39.33
N LEU A 23 -19.52 -19.81 38.69
CA LEU A 23 -19.70 -19.60 37.26
C LEU A 23 -19.71 -18.11 36.92
N GLY A 24 -20.40 -17.28 37.71
CA GLY A 24 -20.43 -15.83 37.55
C GLY A 24 -19.05 -15.20 37.64
N TYR A 25 -18.25 -15.57 38.66
CA TYR A 25 -16.87 -15.07 38.80
C TYR A 25 -15.97 -15.48 37.62
N ARG A 26 -16.14 -16.69 37.07
CA ARG A 26 -15.37 -17.15 35.90
C ARG A 26 -15.72 -16.36 34.64
N ILE A 27 -17.01 -16.05 34.43
CA ILE A 27 -17.46 -15.26 33.27
C ILE A 27 -16.90 -13.84 33.36
N VAL A 28 -17.00 -13.19 34.52
CA VAL A 28 -16.48 -11.82 34.74
C VAL A 28 -14.96 -11.78 34.56
N TYR A 29 -14.24 -12.77 35.07
CA TYR A 29 -12.78 -12.84 34.89
C TYR A 29 -12.39 -12.99 33.41
N LEU A 30 -13.08 -13.86 32.67
CA LEU A 30 -12.83 -14.08 31.24
C LEU A 30 -13.12 -12.83 30.40
N THR A 31 -14.22 -12.13 30.67
CA THR A 31 -14.54 -10.89 29.96
C THR A 31 -13.52 -9.80 30.27
N VAL A 32 -13.14 -9.60 31.53
CA VAL A 32 -12.11 -8.61 31.89
C VAL A 32 -10.76 -8.96 31.25
N ALA A 33 -10.37 -10.23 31.23
CA ALA A 33 -9.12 -10.66 30.60
C ALA A 33 -9.14 -10.44 29.08
N LEU A 34 -10.24 -10.76 28.39
CA LEU A 34 -10.39 -10.54 26.96
C LEU A 34 -10.40 -9.05 26.60
N PHE A 35 -11.12 -8.24 27.37
CA PHE A 35 -11.12 -6.78 27.18
C PHE A 35 -9.73 -6.19 27.46
N GLY A 36 -9.05 -6.62 28.52
CA GLY A 36 -7.69 -6.20 28.83
C GLY A 36 -6.70 -6.56 27.73
N ALA A 37 -6.77 -7.79 27.19
CA ALA A 37 -5.93 -8.23 26.08
C ALA A 37 -6.23 -7.44 24.78
N TYR A 38 -7.50 -7.14 24.51
CA TYR A 38 -7.90 -6.33 23.37
C TYR A 38 -7.35 -4.89 23.47
N TYR A 39 -7.49 -4.23 24.62
CA TYR A 39 -6.95 -2.89 24.81
C TYR A 39 -5.43 -2.87 24.83
N ALA A 40 -4.76 -3.91 25.35
CA ALA A 40 -3.32 -4.04 25.25
C ALA A 40 -2.87 -4.21 23.79
N TYR A 41 -3.58 -5.02 22.99
CA TYR A 41 -3.30 -5.22 21.57
C TYR A 41 -3.51 -3.94 20.75
N VAL A 42 -4.65 -3.27 20.92
CA VAL A 42 -4.95 -2.00 20.24
C VAL A 42 -3.99 -0.91 20.71
N GLY A 43 -3.71 -0.82 22.01
CA GLY A 43 -2.78 0.13 22.61
C GLY A 43 -1.36 -0.05 22.08
N LEU A 44 -0.83 -1.28 22.06
CA LEU A 44 0.47 -1.60 21.48
C LEU A 44 0.53 -1.31 19.98
N GLY A 45 -0.54 -1.56 19.22
CA GLY A 45 -0.61 -1.19 17.80
C GLY A 45 -0.59 0.34 17.58
N THR A 46 -1.20 1.10 18.48
CA THR A 46 -1.26 2.57 18.41
C THR A 46 0.07 3.20 18.83
N VAL A 47 0.68 2.70 19.91
CA VAL A 47 2.02 3.13 20.36
C VAL A 47 3.10 2.73 19.36
N GLY A 48 2.98 1.55 18.73
CA GLY A 48 3.88 1.13 17.66
C GLY A 48 3.85 2.08 16.44
N ARG A 49 2.67 2.62 16.09
CA ARG A 49 2.55 3.63 15.02
C ARG A 49 3.12 5.01 15.40
N LEU A 50 3.16 5.34 16.69
CA LEU A 50 3.73 6.60 17.19
C LEU A 50 5.25 6.53 17.36
N LEU A 51 5.78 5.39 17.81
CA LEU A 51 7.22 5.21 18.08
C LEU A 51 8.03 4.88 16.84
N PHE A 52 7.42 4.26 15.83
CA PHE A 52 8.02 4.05 14.52
C PHE A 52 7.26 4.92 13.52
N PRO A 53 7.67 6.19 13.30
CA PRO A 53 7.16 6.92 12.16
C PRO A 53 7.43 6.03 10.94
N ALA A 54 6.37 5.62 10.25
CA ALA A 54 6.52 4.91 9.00
C ALA A 54 7.53 5.72 8.19
N HIS A 55 8.70 5.14 7.87
CA HIS A 55 9.60 5.75 6.91
C HIS A 55 8.75 5.98 5.66
N THR A 56 8.32 7.23 5.46
CA THR A 56 7.45 7.61 4.34
C THR A 56 8.33 7.55 3.11
N THR A 57 8.50 6.36 2.56
CA THR A 57 9.20 6.17 1.30
C THR A 57 8.33 6.81 0.24
N LYS A 58 8.76 7.99 -0.23
CA LYS A 58 8.07 8.70 -1.30
C LYS A 58 8.02 7.82 -2.55
N THR A 59 6.99 8.01 -3.36
CA THR A 59 6.86 7.38 -4.67
C THR A 59 7.38 8.34 -5.74
N CYS A 60 8.25 7.84 -6.62
CA CYS A 60 8.77 8.58 -7.75
C CYS A 60 8.11 8.10 -9.03
N VAL A 61 7.55 9.04 -9.79
CA VAL A 61 6.95 8.79 -11.10
C VAL A 61 8.04 8.91 -12.16
N HIS A 62 8.16 7.88 -12.99
CA HIS A 62 9.09 7.86 -14.11
C HIS A 62 8.31 7.91 -15.43
N VAL A 63 8.72 8.82 -16.31
CA VAL A 63 8.11 8.99 -17.64
C VAL A 63 9.23 8.92 -18.68
N GLU A 64 9.19 7.92 -19.55
CA GLU A 64 10.10 7.80 -20.69
C GLU A 64 9.29 7.80 -21.99
N GLY A 65 9.73 8.57 -22.99
CA GLY A 65 8.99 8.66 -24.25
C GLY A 65 9.61 9.59 -25.28
N PHE A 66 8.93 9.69 -26.41
CA PHE A 66 9.31 10.56 -27.51
C PHE A 66 8.90 12.01 -27.22
N GLY A 67 9.85 12.94 -27.23
CA GLY A 67 9.64 14.34 -26.87
C GLY A 67 8.59 15.09 -27.68
N GLY A 68 8.55 14.82 -28.99
CA GLY A 68 7.56 15.40 -29.91
C GLY A 68 6.15 14.81 -29.77
N CYS A 69 5.91 13.88 -28.85
CA CYS A 69 4.59 13.29 -28.61
C CYS A 69 3.78 14.15 -27.62
N PRO A 70 2.58 14.65 -27.99
CA PRO A 70 1.73 15.38 -27.06
C PRO A 70 1.35 14.56 -25.81
N TYR A 71 1.20 13.25 -25.95
CA TYR A 71 0.91 12.36 -24.84
C TYR A 71 2.07 12.22 -23.85
N PHE A 72 3.32 12.28 -24.33
CA PHE A 72 4.49 12.32 -23.45
C PHE A 72 4.49 13.60 -22.61
N GLN A 73 4.30 14.76 -23.25
CA GLN A 73 4.24 16.04 -22.55
C GLN A 73 3.12 16.10 -21.51
N ARG A 74 1.94 15.53 -21.82
CA ARG A 74 0.83 15.41 -20.85
C ARG A 74 1.18 14.54 -19.65
N SER A 75 1.86 13.40 -19.86
CA SER A 75 2.33 12.55 -18.75
C SER A 75 3.39 13.26 -17.90
N VAL A 76 4.32 14.00 -18.51
CA VAL A 76 5.31 14.80 -17.78
C VAL A 76 4.63 15.86 -16.92
N GLN A 77 3.67 16.59 -17.47
CA GLN A 77 2.91 17.59 -16.72
C GLN A 77 2.11 16.97 -15.56
N LEU A 78 1.47 15.82 -15.78
CA LEU A 78 0.77 15.11 -14.72
C LEU A 78 1.74 14.65 -13.61
N ALA A 79 2.88 14.07 -13.98
CA ALA A 79 3.89 13.65 -13.01
C ALA A 79 4.42 14.82 -12.16
N ALA A 80 4.64 15.98 -12.78
CA ALA A 80 5.03 17.21 -12.09
C ALA A 80 3.93 17.71 -11.13
N ARG A 81 2.66 17.66 -11.56
CA ARG A 81 1.52 18.03 -10.70
C ARG A 81 1.39 17.14 -9.48
N LEU A 82 1.53 15.82 -9.62
CA LEU A 82 1.46 14.89 -8.49
C LEU A 82 2.52 15.21 -7.40
N HIS A 83 3.72 15.60 -7.81
CA HIS A 83 4.76 16.04 -6.88
C HIS A 83 4.43 17.40 -6.22
N ALA A 84 3.87 18.34 -6.99
CA ALA A 84 3.50 19.65 -6.49
C ALA A 84 2.31 19.60 -5.51
N ASP A 85 1.31 18.78 -5.82
CA ASP A 85 0.07 18.65 -5.05
C ASP A 85 0.29 17.84 -3.76
N ASP A 86 1.18 16.84 -3.80
CA ASP A 86 1.51 16.01 -2.63
C ASP A 86 3.00 15.66 -2.56
N PRO A 87 3.85 16.62 -2.15
CA PRO A 87 5.29 16.42 -2.05
C PRO A 87 5.69 15.49 -0.89
N ALA A 88 4.75 15.16 0.01
CA ALA A 88 4.97 14.23 1.11
C ALA A 88 4.88 12.78 0.61
N ALA A 89 3.93 12.47 -0.27
CA ALA A 89 3.80 11.15 -0.89
C ALA A 89 4.66 10.99 -2.15
N PHE A 90 4.91 12.06 -2.92
CA PHE A 90 5.61 11.99 -4.20
C PHE A 90 6.93 12.74 -4.19
N GLY A 91 7.99 12.08 -4.69
CA GLY A 91 9.27 12.74 -4.98
C GLY A 91 9.27 13.40 -6.36
N PRO A 92 10.34 14.13 -6.71
CA PRO A 92 10.50 14.75 -8.02
C PRO A 92 10.37 13.70 -9.14
N PRO A 93 9.63 13.99 -10.23
CA PRO A 93 9.47 13.05 -11.32
C PRO A 93 10.79 12.87 -12.08
N THR A 94 11.02 11.66 -12.58
CA THR A 94 12.15 11.37 -13.48
C THR A 94 11.63 11.33 -14.91
N VAL A 95 12.11 12.23 -15.75
CA VAL A 95 11.69 12.35 -17.14
C VAL A 95 12.84 12.01 -18.06
N ARG A 96 12.61 11.09 -19.00
CA ARG A 96 13.56 10.72 -20.05
C ARG A 96 12.93 10.96 -21.41
N GLU A 97 13.33 12.08 -22.01
CA GLU A 97 12.98 12.42 -23.38
C GLU A 97 13.90 11.69 -24.36
N ARG A 98 13.31 11.16 -25.43
CA ARG A 98 13.99 10.47 -26.52
C ARG A 98 13.52 11.03 -27.85
N THR A 99 14.30 10.79 -28.91
CA THR A 99 13.87 10.96 -30.30
C THR A 99 12.93 9.81 -30.71
N ARG A 100 12.26 9.95 -31.87
CA ARG A 100 11.32 8.94 -32.38
C ARG A 100 12.01 7.62 -32.74
N SER A 101 13.21 7.69 -33.33
CA SER A 101 14.02 6.53 -33.68
C SER A 101 14.46 5.78 -32.43
N GLU A 102 15.04 6.50 -31.47
CA GLU A 102 15.45 5.92 -30.17
C GLU A 102 14.29 5.28 -29.43
N TRP A 103 13.09 5.90 -29.46
CA TRP A 103 11.92 5.33 -28.82
C TRP A 103 11.48 3.98 -29.44
N GLY A 104 11.59 3.85 -30.77
CA GLY A 104 11.26 2.61 -31.48
C GLY A 104 12.12 1.44 -31.00
N GLU A 105 13.42 1.67 -30.85
CA GLU A 105 14.35 0.68 -30.31
C GLU A 105 14.12 0.45 -28.81
N ARG A 106 13.81 1.52 -28.08
CA ARG A 106 13.60 1.50 -26.63
C ARG A 106 12.36 0.72 -26.20
N LEU A 107 11.31 0.70 -27.01
CA LEU A 107 10.05 0.04 -26.68
C LEU A 107 10.23 -1.45 -26.35
N ALA A 108 11.08 -2.17 -27.10
CA ALA A 108 11.37 -3.57 -26.83
C ALA A 108 12.06 -3.76 -25.47
N ALA A 109 12.96 -2.85 -25.10
CA ALA A 109 13.62 -2.87 -23.80
C ALA A 109 12.64 -2.56 -22.66
N VAL A 110 11.66 -1.68 -22.87
CA VAL A 110 10.58 -1.43 -21.90
C VAL A 110 9.74 -2.69 -21.68
N HIS A 111 9.39 -3.43 -22.75
CA HIS A 111 8.66 -4.70 -22.64
C HIS A 111 9.45 -5.78 -21.91
N ALA A 112 10.76 -5.85 -22.13
CA ALA A 112 11.64 -6.77 -21.42
C ALA A 112 11.78 -6.41 -19.94
N ALA A 113 11.88 -5.12 -19.60
CA ALA A 113 11.98 -4.64 -18.23
C ALA A 113 10.66 -4.78 -17.46
N PHE A 114 9.53 -4.61 -18.14
CA PHE A 114 8.20 -4.69 -17.56
C PHE A 114 7.35 -5.72 -18.32
N PRO A 115 7.28 -6.99 -17.87
CA PRO A 115 6.40 -7.98 -18.46
C PRO A 115 4.93 -7.53 -18.50
N ALA A 116 4.51 -6.73 -17.50
CA ALA A 116 3.19 -6.10 -17.46
C ALA A 116 2.96 -5.12 -18.63
N ALA A 117 3.99 -4.46 -19.16
CA ALA A 117 3.88 -3.58 -20.33
C ALA A 117 3.58 -4.36 -21.61
N ALA A 118 4.22 -5.52 -21.78
CA ALA A 118 3.94 -6.43 -22.88
C ALA A 118 2.52 -7.02 -22.76
N ALA A 119 2.12 -7.44 -21.55
CA ALA A 119 0.78 -7.95 -21.26
C ALA A 119 -0.31 -6.90 -21.51
N ALA A 120 -0.06 -5.64 -21.14
CA ALA A 120 -0.94 -4.51 -21.40
C ALA A 120 -0.92 -4.04 -22.88
N LYS A 121 -0.18 -4.73 -23.76
CA LYS A 121 0.00 -4.38 -25.18
C LYS A 121 0.38 -2.91 -25.37
N HIS A 122 1.20 -2.35 -24.49
CA HIS A 122 1.68 -0.98 -24.61
C HIS A 122 2.56 -0.87 -25.87
N ARG A 123 2.24 0.02 -26.82
CA ARG A 123 2.99 0.12 -28.10
C ARG A 123 3.48 1.51 -28.46
N THR A 124 3.21 2.50 -27.62
CA THR A 124 3.33 3.91 -28.00
C THR A 124 3.95 4.72 -26.87
N SER A 125 4.54 5.87 -27.20
CA SER A 125 5.01 6.81 -26.18
C SER A 125 3.81 7.45 -25.46
N PRO A 126 3.88 7.73 -24.15
CA PRO A 126 5.00 7.45 -23.22
C PRO A 126 4.83 6.14 -22.44
N ALA A 127 5.91 5.57 -21.91
CA ALA A 127 5.85 4.57 -20.86
C ALA A 127 5.95 5.23 -19.48
N VAL A 128 5.05 4.86 -18.57
CA VAL A 128 5.02 5.39 -17.20
C VAL A 128 5.09 4.25 -16.18
N TRP A 129 5.94 4.41 -15.17
CA TRP A 129 6.04 3.51 -14.03
C TRP A 129 6.30 4.24 -12.72
N LEU A 130 5.99 3.58 -11.62
CA LEU A 130 6.13 4.08 -10.26
C LEU A 130 7.15 3.24 -9.51
N SER A 131 7.95 3.87 -8.67
CA SER A 131 8.92 3.17 -7.81
C SER A 131 9.09 3.94 -6.50
N ARG A 132 9.69 3.31 -5.48
CA ARG A 132 10.15 4.06 -4.31
C ARG A 132 11.27 5.02 -4.74
N CYS A 133 11.18 6.28 -4.32
CA CYS A 133 12.27 7.22 -4.48
C CYS A 133 13.51 6.67 -3.78
N ARG A 134 14.62 6.52 -4.52
CA ARG A 134 15.93 6.26 -3.94
C ARG A 134 16.53 7.62 -3.50
N ALA A 135 17.29 7.61 -2.40
CA ALA A 135 17.88 8.82 -1.81
C ALA A 135 18.95 9.46 -2.71
N ASP A 136 19.54 8.67 -3.61
CA ASP A 136 20.44 9.13 -4.66
C ASP A 136 19.67 9.28 -5.98
N PRO A 137 20.05 10.26 -6.84
CA PRO A 137 19.39 10.46 -8.11
C PRO A 137 19.34 9.12 -8.86
N PRO A 138 18.22 8.76 -9.52
CA PRO A 138 18.20 7.59 -10.38
C PRO A 138 19.17 7.88 -11.51
N VAL A 139 20.39 7.41 -11.28
CA VAL A 139 21.55 7.24 -12.13
C VAL A 139 21.50 8.08 -13.40
N SER A 140 22.46 9.02 -13.44
CA SER A 140 23.04 9.70 -14.61
C SER A 140 22.48 9.28 -15.96
N ALA A 141 22.33 10.26 -16.85
CA ALA A 141 21.96 10.21 -18.27
C ALA A 141 22.54 9.06 -19.14
N ASN A 142 23.35 8.14 -18.61
CA ASN A 142 24.04 7.03 -19.28
C ASN A 142 23.82 5.62 -18.66
N LEU A 143 22.70 5.31 -17.99
CA LEU A 143 22.34 3.89 -17.81
C LEU A 143 21.82 3.31 -19.14
N PHE A 144 22.73 2.77 -19.94
CA PHE A 144 22.83 1.34 -20.25
C PHE A 144 24.19 1.10 -20.94
N PRO A 145 25.02 0.19 -20.40
CA PRO A 145 25.27 -1.05 -21.12
C PRO A 145 24.53 -2.20 -20.42
N PRO A 146 24.36 -3.35 -21.07
CA PRO A 146 23.15 -4.17 -20.96
C PRO A 146 23.04 -4.71 -19.53
N TYR A 147 21.85 -4.66 -18.92
CA TYR A 147 21.54 -5.33 -17.63
C TYR A 147 21.88 -4.63 -16.29
N ALA A 148 22.18 -3.34 -16.22
CA ALA A 148 22.20 -2.62 -14.93
C ALA A 148 20.88 -1.83 -14.76
N ASP A 149 19.77 -2.35 -14.26
CA ASP A 149 19.61 -2.86 -12.89
C ASP A 149 18.23 -3.56 -12.89
N HIS A 150 18.18 -4.88 -13.19
CA HIS A 150 16.90 -5.62 -13.22
C HIS A 150 16.12 -5.48 -11.90
N ASP A 151 16.83 -5.24 -10.78
CA ASP A 151 16.24 -5.07 -9.45
C ASP A 151 15.53 -3.71 -9.27
N ALA A 152 15.93 -2.66 -9.99
CA ALA A 152 15.19 -1.39 -9.98
C ALA A 152 13.77 -1.55 -10.56
N PHE A 153 13.60 -2.45 -11.53
CA PHE A 153 12.32 -2.76 -12.15
C PHE A 153 11.50 -3.79 -11.36
N LYS A 154 12.14 -4.72 -10.63
CA LYS A 154 11.43 -5.70 -9.76
C LYS A 154 10.53 -5.05 -8.71
N HIS A 155 10.88 -3.85 -8.26
CA HIS A 155 10.11 -3.09 -7.27
C HIS A 155 9.35 -1.91 -7.87
N SER A 156 9.19 -1.90 -9.20
CA SER A 156 8.47 -0.85 -9.92
C SER A 156 7.11 -1.34 -10.42
N LEU A 157 6.10 -0.50 -10.27
CA LEU A 157 4.77 -0.73 -10.83
C LEU A 157 4.67 -0.07 -12.21
N PHE A 158 4.54 -0.87 -13.26
CA PHE A 158 4.22 -0.35 -14.58
C PHE A 158 2.76 0.12 -14.62
N VAL A 159 2.54 1.39 -14.99
CA VAL A 159 1.20 1.98 -15.05
C VAL A 159 0.64 1.91 -16.47
N GLY A 160 1.47 2.15 -17.48
CA GLY A 160 1.04 2.13 -18.88
C GLY A 160 1.40 3.38 -19.66
N GLY A 161 0.54 3.67 -20.66
CA GLY A 161 0.60 4.88 -21.46
C GLY A 161 0.00 6.10 -20.77
N ASN A 162 -0.08 7.23 -21.48
CA ASN A 162 -0.72 8.45 -20.97
C ASN A 162 -2.13 8.17 -20.42
N ASP A 163 -3.00 7.49 -21.18
CA ASP A 163 -4.40 7.33 -20.78
C ASP A 163 -4.54 6.47 -19.52
N ALA A 164 -3.77 5.39 -19.43
CA ALA A 164 -3.69 4.56 -18.23
C ALA A 164 -3.15 5.35 -17.03
N PHE A 165 -2.17 6.23 -17.24
CA PHE A 165 -1.63 7.07 -16.19
C PHE A 165 -2.63 8.13 -15.70
N GLN A 166 -3.38 8.74 -16.61
CA GLN A 166 -4.47 9.67 -16.27
C GLN A 166 -5.58 8.95 -15.48
N GLU A 167 -5.96 7.75 -15.89
CA GLU A 167 -6.96 6.94 -15.19
C GLU A 167 -6.48 6.52 -13.80
N TRP A 168 -5.21 6.09 -13.69
CA TRP A 168 -4.59 5.77 -12.42
C TRP A 168 -4.59 6.96 -11.46
N ALA A 169 -4.22 8.16 -11.94
CA ALA A 169 -4.21 9.37 -11.13
C ALA A 169 -5.61 9.75 -10.62
N LYS A 170 -6.64 9.66 -11.48
CA LYS A 170 -8.04 9.90 -11.09
C LYS A 170 -8.52 8.90 -10.04
N LYS A 171 -8.20 7.62 -10.19
CA LYS A 171 -8.56 6.57 -9.23
C LYS A 171 -7.93 6.82 -7.86
N ARG A 172 -6.66 7.25 -7.85
CA ARG A 172 -5.95 7.65 -6.62
C ARG A 172 -6.66 8.80 -5.90
N GLU A 173 -6.95 9.88 -6.63
CA GLU A 173 -7.63 11.05 -6.06
C GLU A 173 -9.01 10.70 -5.48
N SER A 174 -9.78 9.87 -6.18
CA SER A 174 -11.08 9.38 -5.69
C SER A 174 -10.95 8.50 -4.44
N ALA A 175 -9.92 7.65 -4.36
CA ALA A 175 -9.67 6.81 -3.19
C ALA A 175 -9.26 7.65 -1.97
N GLU A 176 -8.43 8.67 -2.15
CA GLU A 176 -8.06 9.61 -1.08
C GLU A 176 -9.27 10.39 -0.55
N LYS A 177 -10.18 10.81 -1.45
CA LYS A 177 -11.43 11.49 -1.05
C LYS A 177 -12.41 10.55 -0.32
N GLY A 178 -12.46 9.27 -0.70
CA GLY A 178 -13.33 8.28 -0.08
C GLY A 178 -12.86 7.74 1.28
N LEU A 179 -11.62 8.02 1.68
CA LEU A 179 -11.02 7.64 2.97
C LEU A 179 -11.22 8.69 4.08
N ASN A 180 -11.85 9.83 3.77
CA ASN A 180 -12.20 10.88 4.74
C ASN A 180 -13.62 10.71 5.29
N ILE A 181 -13.97 9.51 5.79
CA ILE A 181 -15.23 9.22 6.51
C ILE A 181 -14.89 8.73 7.91
#